data_AF-A0A527HP71-F1
#
_entry.id   AF-A0A527HP71-F1
#
_cell.length_a   1.000
_cell.length_b   1.000
_cell.length_c   1.000
_cell.angle_alpha   90.00
_cell.angle_beta   90.00
_cell.angle_gamma   90.00
#
_symmetry.space_group_name_H-M   'P 1'
#
loop_
_entity.id
_entity.type
_entity.pdbx_description
1 polymer ?
#
loop_
_entity_poly.entity_id
_entity_poly.type
_entity_poly.pdbx_seq_one_letter_code
_entity_poly.pdbx_strand_id
1 'polypeptide(L)' 'MSLPKPIPGLVISYSYLWVREHEKGAEEGRKNRPCAIVAARRVVEGREVITVVPVTHSPPADPADAVEIPAPLKAHLV' A
#
# COMPACT_ATOMS: atom_id res chain seq x y z
N MET A 1 -14.51 -8.89 -15.41
CA MET A 1 -13.92 -9.67 -14.30
C MET A 1 -14.18 -8.91 -13.01
N SER A 2 -14.69 -9.57 -11.98
CA SER A 2 -14.81 -8.97 -10.64
C SER A 2 -13.44 -8.92 -9.97
N LEU A 3 -13.15 -7.83 -9.25
CA LEU A 3 -11.96 -7.76 -8.42
C LEU A 3 -12.03 -8.83 -7.31
N PRO A 4 -10.88 -9.40 -6.89
CA PRO A 4 -10.87 -10.32 -5.76
C PRO A 4 -11.37 -9.62 -4.50
N LYS A 5 -11.95 -10.40 -3.58
CA LYS A 5 -12.32 -9.89 -2.26
C LYS A 5 -11.06 -9.34 -1.56
N PRO A 6 -11.08 -8.11 -1.05
CA PRO A 6 -9.92 -7.56 -0.37
C PRO A 6 -9.76 -8.26 0.98
N ILE A 7 -8.60 -8.85 1.19
CA ILE A 7 -8.22 -9.52 2.44
C ILE A 7 -6.82 -9.06 2.83
N PRO A 8 -6.51 -9.01 4.15
CA PRO A 8 -5.14 -8.76 4.58
C PRO A 8 -4.15 -9.73 3.91
N GLY A 9 -3.00 -9.21 3.48
CA GLY A 9 -1.98 -9.95 2.74
C GLY A 9 -2.12 -9.92 1.22
N LEU A 10 -3.27 -9.49 0.68
CA LEU A 10 -3.40 -9.24 -0.76
C LEU A 10 -2.57 -8.01 -1.17
N VAL A 11 -1.84 -8.11 -2.27
CA VAL A 11 -1.07 -7.00 -2.85
C VAL A 11 -1.82 -6.45 -4.06
N ILE A 12 -1.99 -5.13 -4.11
CA ILE A 12 -2.68 -4.42 -5.19
C ILE A 12 -1.77 -3.36 -5.81
N SER A 13 -2.03 -3.01 -7.08
CA SER A 13 -1.43 -1.85 -7.73
C SER A 13 -2.24 -0.60 -7.38
N TYR A 14 -1.63 0.34 -6.68
CA TYR A 14 -2.30 1.57 -6.25
C TYR A 14 -1.35 2.77 -6.35
N SER A 15 -1.87 3.91 -6.81
CA SER A 15 -1.10 5.16 -6.86
C SER A 15 -1.06 5.81 -5.47
N TYR A 16 -0.26 5.23 -4.58
CA TYR A 16 -0.16 5.66 -3.19
C TYR A 16 0.43 7.07 -3.09
N LEU A 17 -0.32 7.98 -2.46
CA LEU A 17 0.11 9.33 -2.12
C LEU A 17 0.84 9.31 -0.78
N TRP A 18 2.13 9.64 -0.79
CA TRP A 18 2.90 9.74 0.44
C TRP A 18 2.56 11.05 1.18
N VAL A 19 2.59 11.03 2.51
CA VAL A 19 2.33 12.24 3.34
C VAL A 19 3.23 13.41 2.92
N ARG A 20 4.53 13.17 2.74
CA ARG A 20 5.49 14.19 2.23
C ARG A 20 5.19 14.73 0.83
N GLU A 21 4.41 14.01 0.03
CA GLU A 21 3.97 14.47 -1.29
C GLU A 21 2.71 15.31 -1.14
N HIS A 22 1.79 14.87 -0.28
CA HIS A 22 0.60 15.62 0.08
C HIS A 22 0.96 16.99 0.71
N GLU A 23 1.93 17.01 1.63
CA GLU A 23 2.46 18.23 2.24
C GLU A 23 3.07 19.21 1.22
N LYS A 24 3.44 18.71 0.03
CA LYS A 24 3.93 19.53 -1.10
C LYS A 24 2.82 19.93 -2.08
N GLY A 25 1.56 19.69 -1.73
CA GLY A 25 0.39 20.04 -2.53
C GLY A 25 -0.04 18.97 -3.53
N ALA A 26 0.48 17.75 -3.46
CA ALA A 26 -0.01 16.67 -4.32
C ALA A 26 -1.35 16.12 -3.80
N GLU A 27 -2.30 15.90 -4.72
CA GLU A 27 -3.60 15.30 -4.43
C GLU A 27 -3.64 13.80 -4.77
N GLU A 28 -2.69 13.33 -5.58
CA GLU A 28 -2.61 11.94 -6.02
C GLU A 28 -1.18 11.40 -5.99
N GLY A 29 -1.05 10.08 -5.85
CA GLY A 29 0.25 9.41 -5.94
C GLY A 29 0.89 9.63 -7.31
N ARG A 30 2.21 9.81 -7.32
CA ARG A 30 2.95 10.07 -8.57
C ARG A 30 3.15 8.85 -9.46
N LYS A 31 2.92 7.65 -8.94
CA LYS A 31 3.04 6.39 -9.68
C LYS A 31 2.36 5.25 -8.95
N ASN A 32 1.93 4.26 -9.72
CA ASN A 32 1.47 2.98 -9.21
C ASN A 32 2.60 2.24 -8.47
N ARG A 33 2.23 1.64 -7.34
CA ARG A 33 3.11 0.86 -6.48
C ARG A 33 2.38 -0.38 -5.98
N PRO A 34 3.09 -1.51 -5.81
CA PRO A 34 2.56 -2.61 -5.04
C PRO A 34 2.26 -2.13 -3.61
N CYS A 35 1.05 -2.33 -3.15
CA CYS A 35 0.58 -1.98 -1.82
C CYS A 35 -0.06 -3.20 -1.17
N ALA A 36 0.36 -3.56 0.03
CA ALA A 36 -0.23 -4.66 0.78
C ALA A 36 -1.43 -4.18 1.57
N ILE A 37 -2.54 -4.92 1.50
CA ILE A 37 -3.69 -4.70 2.37
C ILE A 37 -3.32 -5.20 3.77
N VAL A 38 -3.40 -4.33 4.78
CA VAL A 38 -3.15 -4.68 6.19
C VAL A 38 -4.43 -4.75 7.01
N ALA A 39 -5.49 -4.08 6.54
CA ALA A 39 -6.84 -4.22 7.06
C ALA A 39 -7.83 -4.17 5.91
N ALA A 40 -8.77 -5.10 5.91
CA ALA A 40 -9.95 -5.05 5.07
C ALA A 40 -11.18 -5.03 5.97
N ARG A 41 -12.25 -4.34 5.56
CA ARG A 41 -13.62 -4.43 6.14
C ARG A 41 -14.03 -3.36 7.17
N ARG A 42 -13.45 -2.16 7.14
CA ARG A 42 -14.16 -1.02 7.76
C ARG A 42 -15.27 -0.57 6.81
N VAL A 43 -16.53 -0.62 7.24
CA VAL A 43 -17.64 -0.13 6.39
C VAL A 43 -17.83 1.36 6.65
N VAL A 44 -17.75 2.17 5.59
CA VAL A 44 -18.03 3.62 5.62
C VAL A 44 -18.98 3.90 4.46
N GLU A 45 -20.15 4.47 4.76
CA GLU A 45 -21.18 4.78 3.75
C GLU A 45 -21.56 3.57 2.86
N GLY A 46 -21.60 2.37 3.47
CA GLY A 46 -21.91 1.13 2.74
C GLY A 46 -20.78 0.61 1.84
N ARG A 47 -19.61 1.26 1.82
CA ARG A 47 -18.43 0.83 1.06
C ARG A 47 -17.42 0.14 1.98
N GLU A 48 -16.78 -0.89 1.45
CA GLU A 48 -15.65 -1.53 2.11
C GLU A 48 -14.42 -0.61 2.01
N VAL A 49 -13.89 -0.23 3.16
CA VAL A 49 -12.66 0.54 3.28
C VAL A 49 -11.55 -0.41 3.69
N ILE A 50 -10.43 -0.29 2.99
CA ILE A 50 -9.19 -1.02 3.25
C ILE A 50 -8.10 -0.05 3.68
N THR A 51 -7.18 -0.53 4.50
CA THR A 51 -5.93 0.15 4.81
C THR A 51 -4.81 -0.57 4.09
N VAL A 52 -3.98 0.20 3.40
CA VAL A 52 -2.86 -0.32 2.60
C VAL A 52 -1.55 0.30 3.05
N VAL A 53 -0.47 -0.46 2.92
CA VAL A 53 0.90 0.02 3.11
C VAL A 53 1.67 -0.15 1.79
N PRO A 54 2.36 0.90 1.30
CA PRO A 54 3.11 0.84 0.05
C PRO A 54 4.41 0.05 0.22
N VAL A 55 4.76 -0.74 -0.78
CA VAL A 55 6.08 -1.38 -0.87
C VAL A 55 7.05 -0.43 -1.58
N THR A 56 8.26 -0.31 -1.04
CA THR A 56 9.29 0.57 -1.57
C THR A 56 10.66 -0.08 -1.48
N HIS A 57 11.55 0.25 -2.43
CA HIS A 57 12.97 -0.13 -2.38
C HIS A 57 13.83 0.92 -1.67
N SER A 58 13.29 2.11 -1.42
CA SER A 58 13.98 3.13 -0.63
C SER A 58 13.97 2.73 0.85
N PRO A 59 15.10 2.81 1.55
CA PRO A 59 15.13 2.58 2.99
C PRO A 59 14.25 3.61 3.71
N PRO A 60 13.62 3.22 4.84
CA PRO A 60 12.87 4.17 5.66
C PRO A 60 13.85 5.16 6.33
N ALA A 61 13.35 6.33 6.72
CA ALA A 61 14.14 7.28 7.51
C ALA A 61 14.34 6.77 8.95
N ASP A 62 13.30 6.17 9.53
CA ASP A 62 13.34 5.47 10.80
C ASP A 62 13.07 3.96 10.56
N PRO A 63 13.96 3.04 10.98
CA PRO A 63 13.71 1.60 10.90
C PRO A 63 12.40 1.12 11.54
N ALA A 64 11.84 1.87 12.50
CA ALA A 64 10.55 1.54 13.13
C ALA A 64 9.33 1.82 12.23
N ASP A 65 9.48 2.65 11.20
CA ASP A 65 8.38 3.06 10.31
C ASP A 65 8.10 2.05 9.17
N ALA A 66 8.92 0.99 9.06
CA ALA A 66 8.76 -0.01 8.02
C ALA A 66 9.02 -1.42 8.53
N VAL A 67 8.38 -2.38 7.85
CA VAL A 67 8.67 -3.80 8.02
C VAL A 67 9.49 -4.25 6.83
N GLU A 68 10.67 -4.82 7.09
CA GLU A 68 11.50 -5.38 6.04
C GLU A 68 10.80 -6.58 5.39
N ILE A 69 10.78 -6.59 4.07
CA ILE A 69 10.35 -7.75 3.29
C ILE A 69 11.60 -8.59 2.99
N PRO A 70 11.66 -9.85 3.47
CA PRO A 70 12.82 -10.71 3.23
C PRO A 70 13.14 -10.82 1.74
N ALA A 71 14.42 -10.78 1.38
CA ALA A 71 14.88 -10.82 0.00
C ALA A 71 14.28 -11.97 -0.86
N PRO A 72 14.09 -13.20 -0.32
CA PRO A 72 13.43 -14.28 -1.08
C PRO A 72 11.99 -13.94 -1.50
N LEU A 73 11.28 -13.14 -0.71
CA LEU A 73 9.89 -12.76 -0.98
C LEU A 73 9.76 -11.75 -2.12
N LYS A 74 10.83 -10.98 -2.41
CA LYS A 74 10.86 -9.99 -3.49
C LYS A 74 10.53 -10.60 -4.85
N ALA A 75 10.89 -11.87 -5.09
CA ALA A 75 10.65 -12.56 -6.35
C ALA A 75 9.15 -12.71 -6.69
N HIS A 76 8.26 -12.53 -5.72
CA HIS A 76 6.80 -12.65 -5.89
C HIS A 76 6.08 -11.30 -6.05
N LEU A 77 6.81 -10.18 -5.99
CA LEU A 77 6.26 -8.81 -6.02
C LEU A 77 6.46 -8.10 -7.37
N VAL A 78 6.79 -8.86 -8.42
CA VAL A 78 7.14 -8.37 -9.77
C VAL A 78 5.88 -8.16 -10.62
#